data_AF-D8FWJ0-F1
#
_entry.id   AF-D8FWJ0-F1
#
_cell.length_a   1.000
_cell.length_b   1.000
_cell.length_c   1.000
_cell.angle_alpha   90.00
_cell.angle_beta   90.00
_cell.angle_gamma   90.00
#
_symmetry.space_group_name_H-M   'P 1'
#
loop_
_entity.id
_entity.type
_entity.pdbx_description
1 polymer ?
#
loop_
_entity_poly.entity_id
_entity_poly.type
_entity_poly.pdbx_seq_one_letter_code
_entity_poly.pdbx_strand_id
1 'polypeptide(L)' 'MSNELRIPDAETRARSVANLREIVKRWDVLIAELDELNARLEADIQNSTLGAYYQRRAARLAAQQQESTAQT' A
#
# COMPACT_ATOMS: atom_id res chain seq x y z
N MET A 1 27.59 5.10 35.55
CA MET A 1 27.64 6.29 34.69
C MET A 1 26.21 6.73 34.44
N SER A 2 25.84 7.93 34.90
CA SER A 2 24.47 8.44 34.70
C SER A 2 24.34 8.87 33.24
N ASN A 3 23.51 8.18 32.47
CA ASN A 3 23.24 8.51 31.08
C ASN A 3 22.14 9.59 31.06
N GLU A 4 22.48 10.79 31.52
CA GLU A 4 21.54 11.91 31.53
C GLU A 4 21.19 12.27 30.08
N LEU A 5 19.90 12.14 29.74
CA LEU A 5 19.35 12.53 28.45
C LEU A 5 19.52 14.04 28.27
N ARG A 6 20.58 14.45 27.59
CA ARG A 6 20.84 15.85 27.27
C ARG A 6 20.06 16.24 26.03
N ILE A 7 19.25 17.28 26.14
CA ILE A 7 18.55 17.87 25.00
C ILE A 7 19.61 18.44 24.02
N PRO A 8 19.58 18.06 22.72
CA PRO A 8 20.52 18.58 21.72
C PRO A 8 20.37 20.10 21.52
N ASP A 9 21.44 20.77 21.09
CA ASP A 9 21.40 22.20 20.74
C ASP A 9 20.50 22.49 19.52
N ALA A 10 20.23 23.77 19.27
CA ALA A 10 19.31 24.19 18.22
C ALA A 10 19.76 23.79 16.80
N GLU A 11 21.06 23.83 16.52
CA GLU A 11 21.62 23.48 15.21
C GLU A 11 21.51 21.97 14.97
N THR A 12 21.84 21.17 15.98
CA THR A 12 21.70 19.71 15.94
C THR A 12 20.24 19.31 15.71
N ARG A 13 19.29 19.96 16.40
CA ARG A 13 17.85 19.71 16.17
C ARG A 13 17.42 20.09 14.76
N ALA A 14 17.85 21.25 14.25
CA ALA A 14 17.49 21.72 12.91
C ALA A 14 17.97 20.76 11.82
N ARG A 15 19.21 20.29 11.92
CA ARG A 15 19.79 19.30 11.01
C ARG A 15 19.05 17.96 11.05
N SER A 16 18.74 17.46 12.24
CA SER A 16 17.96 16.21 12.38
C SER A 16 16.58 16.33 11.75
N VAL A 17 15.88 17.45 11.96
CA VAL A 17 14.57 17.72 11.34
C VAL A 17 14.69 17.81 9.82
N ALA A 18 15.72 18.48 9.30
CA ALA A 18 15.95 18.55 7.85
C ALA A 18 16.18 17.16 7.24
N ASN A 19 17.00 16.33 7.87
CA ASN A 19 17.24 14.95 7.43
C ASN A 19 15.96 14.11 7.42
N LEU A 20 15.14 14.19 8.48
CA LEU A 20 13.88 13.47 8.55
C LEU A 20 12.90 13.94 7.46
N ARG A 21 12.84 15.25 7.17
CA ARG A 21 12.01 15.78 6.07
C ARG A 21 12.45 15.24 4.72
N GLU A 22 13.75 15.16 4.46
CA GLU A 22 14.27 14.59 3.21
C GLU A 22 13.97 13.10 3.09
N ILE A 23 14.04 12.35 4.20
CA ILE A 23 13.61 10.95 4.22
C ILE A 23 12.12 10.85 3.87
N VAL A 24 11.25 11.61 4.54
CA VAL A 24 9.79 11.59 4.29
C VAL A 24 9.49 11.87 2.81
N LYS A 25 10.09 12.91 2.21
CA LYS A 25 9.91 13.20 0.78
C LYS A 25 10.28 12.03 -0.13
N ARG A 26 11.36 11.31 0.18
CA ARG A 26 11.76 10.13 -0.59
C ARG A 26 10.76 8.99 -0.45
N TRP A 27 10.23 8.80 0.76
CA TRP A 27 9.16 7.82 0.99
C TRP A 27 7.88 8.18 0.23
N ASP A 28 7.49 9.46 0.20
CA ASP A 28 6.30 9.90 -0.54
C ASP A 28 6.42 9.57 -2.04
N VAL A 29 7.60 9.78 -2.63
CA VAL A 29 7.87 9.40 -4.04
C VAL A 29 7.78 7.89 -4.23
N LEU A 30 8.43 7.11 -3.37
CA LEU A 30 8.41 5.64 -3.49
C LEU A 30 7.00 5.05 -3.30
N ILE A 31 6.19 5.65 -2.42
CA ILE A 31 4.79 5.25 -2.23
C ILE A 31 4.01 5.51 -3.52
N ALA A 32 4.16 6.70 -4.13
CA ALA A 32 3.49 7.01 -5.38
C ALA A 32 3.91 6.07 -6.53
N GLU A 33 5.20 5.74 -6.63
CA GLU A 33 5.71 4.78 -7.62
C GLU A 33 5.16 3.36 -7.40
N LEU A 34 5.05 2.94 -6.13
CA LEU A 34 4.44 1.65 -5.78
C LEU A 34 2.95 1.60 -6.11
N ASP A 35 2.21 2.67 -5.85
CA ASP A 35 0.79 2.77 -6.20
C ASP A 35 0.60 2.69 -7.71
N GLU A 36 1.44 3.37 -8.49
CA GLU A 36 1.42 3.27 -9.95
C GLU A 36 1.73 1.85 -10.44
N LEU A 37 2.75 1.20 -9.86
CA LEU A 37 3.11 -0.17 -10.22
C LEU A 37 1.97 -1.16 -9.90
N ASN A 38 1.35 -1.01 -8.74
CA ASN A 38 0.20 -1.82 -8.34
C ASN A 38 -0.96 -1.66 -9.33
N ALA A 39 -1.30 -0.41 -9.69
CA ALA A 39 -2.35 -0.15 -10.66
C ALA A 39 -2.07 -0.80 -12.03
N ARG A 40 -0.82 -0.75 -12.50
CA ARG A 40 -0.40 -1.41 -13.74
C ARG A 40 -0.52 -2.94 -13.64
N LEU A 41 -0.06 -3.53 -12.54
CA LEU A 41 -0.16 -4.98 -12.31
C LEU A 41 -1.61 -5.45 -12.20
N GLU A 42 -2.48 -4.68 -11.55
CA GLU A 42 -3.91 -4.99 -11.48
C GLU A 42 -4.55 -4.98 -12.87
N ALA A 43 -4.23 -3.98 -13.69
CA ALA A 43 -4.71 -3.92 -15.08
C ALA A 43 -4.21 -5.11 -15.91
N ASP A 44 -2.93 -5.48 -15.77
CA ASP A 44 -2.36 -6.64 -16.46
C ASP A 44 -3.02 -7.94 -16.02
N ILE A 45 -3.26 -8.12 -14.71
CA ILE A 45 -3.97 -9.29 -14.18
C ILE A 45 -5.39 -9.35 -14.72
N GLN A 46 -6.13 -8.23 -14.73
CA GLN A 46 -7.49 -8.17 -15.28
C GLN A 46 -7.53 -8.55 -16.77
N ASN A 47 -6.52 -8.15 -17.53
CA ASN A 47 -6.41 -8.46 -18.96
C ASN A 47 -5.82 -9.85 -19.24
N SER A 48 -5.28 -10.53 -18.21
CA SER A 48 -4.73 -11.87 -18.36
C SER A 48 -5.82 -12.94 -18.46
N THR A 49 -5.50 -14.04 -19.16
CA THR A 49 -6.37 -15.22 -19.25
C THR A 49 -6.70 -15.81 -17.88
N LEU A 50 -5.75 -15.75 -16.95
CA LEU A 50 -5.92 -16.22 -15.59
C LEU A 50 -6.86 -15.30 -14.77
N GLY A 51 -6.73 -13.97 -14.92
CA GLY A 51 -7.64 -13.02 -14.30
C GLY A 51 -9.08 -13.20 -14.80
N ALA A 52 -9.27 -13.35 -16.11
CA ALA A 52 -10.58 -13.67 -16.69
C ALA A 52 -11.16 -14.99 -16.13
N TYR A 53 -10.33 -16.02 -15.94
CA TYR A 53 -10.74 -17.26 -15.28
C TYR A 53 -11.21 -17.01 -13.84
N TYR A 54 -10.45 -16.26 -13.04
CA TYR A 54 -10.80 -15.96 -11.66
C TYR A 54 -12.08 -15.13 -11.55
N GLN A 55 -12.27 -14.12 -12.41
CA GLN A 55 -13.50 -13.34 -12.46
C GLN A 55 -14.72 -14.21 -12.76
N ARG A 56 -14.62 -15.10 -13.77
CA ARG A 56 -15.70 -16.06 -14.10
C ARG A 56 -15.98 -17.03 -12.96
N ARG A 57 -14.96 -17.42 -12.19
CA ARG A 57 -15.14 -18.28 -11.01
C ARG A 57 -15.83 -17.52 -9.88
N ALA A 58 -15.41 -16.30 -9.59
CA ALA A 58 -16.01 -15.44 -8.57
C ALA A 58 -17.48 -15.16 -8.87
N ALA A 59 -17.82 -14.80 -10.11
CA ALA A 59 -19.20 -14.57 -10.54
C ALA A 59 -20.10 -15.81 -10.35
N ARG A 60 -19.57 -17.00 -10.67
CA ARG A 60 -20.30 -18.27 -10.44
C ARG A 60 -20.57 -18.53 -8.96
N LEU A 61 -19.58 -18.31 -8.11
CA LEU A 61 -19.74 -18.48 -6.67
C LEU A 61 -20.73 -17.47 -6.07
N ALA A 62 -20.69 -16.22 -6.52
CA ALA A 62 -21.64 -15.19 -6.09
C ALA A 62 -23.08 -15.52 -6.50
N ALA A 63 -23.29 -16.00 -7.73
CA ALA A 63 -24.60 -16.45 -8.19
C ALA A 63 -25.14 -17.63 -7.34
N GLN A 64 -24.29 -18.61 -7.04
CA GLN A 64 -24.66 -19.75 -6.17
C GLN A 64 -25.04 -19.31 -4.75
N GLN A 65 -24.35 -18.31 -4.20
CA GLN A 65 -24.69 -17.76 -2.88
C GLN A 65 -26.03 -17.02 -2.90
N GLN A 66 -26.32 -16.25 -3.95
CA GLN A 66 -27.61 -15.57 -4.10
C GLN A 66 -28.77 -16.57 -4.25
N GLU A 67 -28.58 -17.65 -5.01
CA GLU A 67 -29.57 -18.72 -5.13
C GLU A 67 -29.82 -19.42 -3.78
N SER A 68 -28.78 -19.68 -3.00
CA SER A 68 -28.93 -20.31 -1.66
C SER A 68 -29.63 -19.40 -0.65
N THR A 69 -29.44 -18.08 -0.73
CA THR A 69 -30.05 -17.12 0.19
C THR A 69 -31.47 -16.76 -0.19
N ALA A 70 -31.84 -16.84 -1.46
CA ALA A 70 -33.21 -16.62 -1.93
C ALA A 70 -34.17 -17.81 -1.70
N GLN A 71 -33.64 -18.99 -1.37
CA GLN A 71 -34.42 -20.21 -1.09
C GLN A 71 -34.70 -20.44 0.41
N THR A 72 -34.24 -19.53 1.28
CA THR A 72 -34.45 -19.58 2.75
C THR A 72 -35.44 -18.50 3.17
#